data_AF-Q980L1-F1
#
_entry.id   AF-Q980L1-F1
#
_cell.length_a   1.000
_cell.length_b   1.000
_cell.length_c   1.000
_cell.angle_alpha   90.00
_cell.angle_beta   90.00
_cell.angle_gamma   90.00
#
_symmetry.space_group_name_H-M   'P 1'
#
loop_
_entity.id
_entity.type
_entity.pdbx_description
1 polymer ?
#
loop_
_entity_poly.entity_id
_entity_poly.type
_entity_poly.pdbx_seq_one_letter_code
_entity_poly.pdbx_strand_id
1 'polypeptide(L)'
;MQCPACGSNEIIWDNKNGEIVCSNCGTIIDNIYYNGQNESESTEIISINNKFYKDDIQVKELRVKNFLKNNRIETKKIDQYEIILRSMLLDSQYKKIYKLLYDEGILSGLKAKSKLGLLIYFRFALNNGYLHLLEKFDIKNETLKKILKRIGRKRLTLLFDKLNEESDRI
;
A
#
# COMPACT_ATOMS: atom_id res chain seq x y z
N MET A 1 -10.00 -41.34 -12.51
CA MET A 1 -8.74 -40.63 -12.75
C MET A 1 -7.65 -41.39 -12.01
N GLN A 2 -6.51 -41.68 -12.65
CA GLN A 2 -5.43 -42.49 -12.07
C GLN A 2 -4.19 -41.65 -11.86
N CYS A 3 -3.52 -41.86 -10.73
CA CYS A 3 -2.26 -41.21 -10.44
C CYS A 3 -1.19 -41.71 -11.43
N PRO A 4 -0.55 -40.84 -12.21
CA PRO A 4 0.42 -41.24 -13.22
C PRO A 4 1.68 -41.88 -12.62
N ALA A 5 1.99 -41.58 -11.35
CA ALA A 5 3.18 -42.10 -10.68
C ALA A 5 3.01 -43.52 -10.11
N CYS A 6 1.81 -43.90 -9.66
CA CYS A 6 1.60 -45.17 -8.94
C CYS A 6 0.37 -45.96 -9.39
N GLY A 7 -0.38 -45.47 -10.38
CA GLY A 7 -1.58 -46.10 -10.93
C GLY A 7 -2.80 -46.12 -9.99
N SER A 8 -2.70 -45.54 -8.78
CA SER A 8 -3.81 -45.54 -7.81
C SER A 8 -4.96 -44.65 -8.28
N ASN A 9 -6.18 -45.04 -7.91
CA ASN A 9 -7.40 -44.26 -8.14
C ASN A 9 -7.73 -43.31 -6.98
N GLU A 10 -6.96 -43.33 -5.89
CA GLU A 10 -7.27 -42.62 -4.65
C GLU A 10 -6.76 -41.17 -4.68
N ILE A 11 -7.51 -40.31 -5.37
CA ILE A 11 -7.17 -38.90 -5.57
C ILE A 11 -8.05 -38.03 -4.68
N ILE A 12 -7.43 -37.13 -3.93
CA ILE A 12 -8.08 -36.18 -3.01
C ILE A 12 -7.77 -34.75 -3.39
N TRP A 13 -8.64 -33.83 -2.97
CA TRP A 13 -8.46 -32.40 -3.17
C TRP A 13 -7.99 -31.76 -1.87
N ASP A 14 -6.80 -31.17 -1.91
CA ASP A 14 -6.33 -30.29 -0.86
C ASP A 14 -6.88 -28.89 -1.09
N ASN A 15 -8.08 -28.66 -0.57
CA ASN A 15 -8.77 -27.37 -0.67
C ASN A 15 -7.99 -26.21 -0.02
N LYS A 16 -7.05 -26.49 0.89
CA LYS A 16 -6.25 -25.45 1.55
C LYS A 16 -5.20 -24.88 0.61
N ASN A 17 -4.61 -25.73 -0.22
CA ASN A 17 -3.55 -25.36 -1.17
C ASN A 17 -4.07 -25.22 -2.61
N GLY A 18 -5.31 -25.67 -2.87
CA GLY A 18 -5.90 -25.65 -4.21
C GLY A 18 -5.26 -26.69 -5.11
N GLU A 19 -4.95 -27.88 -4.60
CA GLU A 19 -4.20 -28.92 -5.32
C GLU A 19 -4.98 -30.24 -5.34
N ILE A 20 -4.79 -31.02 -6.39
CA ILE A 20 -5.30 -32.39 -6.53
C ILE A 20 -4.13 -33.33 -6.30
N VAL A 21 -4.21 -34.15 -5.25
CA VAL A 21 -3.10 -34.97 -4.79
C VAL A 21 -3.52 -36.44 -4.70
N CYS A 22 -2.62 -37.35 -5.06
CA CYS A 22 -2.81 -38.78 -4.83
C CYS A 22 -2.61 -39.10 -3.34
N SER A 23 -3.62 -39.65 -2.68
CA SER A 23 -3.57 -40.02 -1.26
C SER A 23 -2.58 -41.16 -0.99
N ASN A 24 -2.36 -42.02 -1.99
CA ASN A 24 -1.55 -43.23 -1.85
C ASN A 24 -0.04 -42.96 -1.99
N CYS A 25 0.38 -41.98 -2.81
CA CYS A 25 1.81 -41.70 -3.03
C CYS A 25 2.21 -40.23 -2.83
N GLY A 26 1.25 -39.34 -2.59
CA GLY A 26 1.50 -37.92 -2.37
C GLY A 26 1.84 -37.12 -3.63
N THR A 27 1.78 -37.72 -4.82
CA THR A 27 2.02 -37.00 -6.08
C THR A 27 0.92 -35.95 -6.30
N ILE A 28 1.32 -34.69 -6.46
CA ILE A 28 0.44 -33.63 -6.93
C ILE A 28 0.19 -33.87 -8.41
N ILE A 29 -1.08 -34.09 -8.75
CA ILE A 29 -1.51 -34.42 -10.11
C ILE A 29 -1.86 -33.14 -10.85
N ASP A 30 -2.47 -32.17 -10.19
CA ASP A 30 -2.87 -30.91 -10.80
C ASP A 30 -3.11 -29.80 -9.75
N ASN A 31 -3.12 -28.54 -10.20
CA ASN A 31 -3.44 -27.37 -9.39
C ASN A 31 -4.77 -26.75 -9.83
N ILE A 32 -5.67 -26.52 -8.88
CA ILE A 32 -6.96 -25.88 -9.09
C ILE A 32 -6.79 -24.36 -9.00
N TYR A 33 -6.73 -23.69 -10.15
CA TYR A 33 -6.74 -22.24 -10.22
C TYR A 33 -8.16 -21.70 -10.08
N TYR A 34 -8.47 -21.04 -8.96
CA TYR A 34 -9.71 -20.28 -8.81
C TYR A 34 -9.64 -18.98 -9.62
N ASN A 35 -10.18 -19.00 -10.83
CA ASN A 35 -10.41 -17.79 -11.63
C ASN A 35 -11.82 -17.27 -11.30
N GLY A 36 -11.90 -16.22 -10.48
CA GLY A 36 -13.17 -15.58 -10.15
C GLY A 36 -13.75 -14.83 -11.35
N GLN A 37 -14.94 -15.29 -11.78
CA GLN A 37 -15.90 -14.72 -12.74
C GLN A 37 -15.85 -15.26 -14.19
N ASN A 38 -16.58 -16.36 -14.37
CA ASN A 38 -17.69 -16.60 -15.31
C ASN A 38 -17.61 -16.13 -16.79
N GLU A 39 -17.78 -17.14 -17.65
CA GLU A 39 -18.38 -17.19 -19.00
C GLU A 39 -17.52 -16.90 -20.25
N SER A 40 -16.97 -18.02 -20.76
CA SER A 40 -17.17 -18.57 -22.12
C SER A 40 -16.49 -17.97 -23.37
N GLU A 41 -15.96 -18.92 -24.16
CA GLU A 41 -15.80 -18.96 -25.62
C GLU A 41 -14.48 -18.52 -26.29
N SER A 42 -13.98 -19.48 -27.10
CA SER A 42 -13.07 -19.41 -28.26
C SER A 42 -12.14 -18.20 -28.38
N THR A 43 -10.83 -18.48 -28.36
CA THR A 43 -9.78 -17.59 -28.85
C THR A 43 -9.83 -17.46 -30.37
N GLU A 44 -10.81 -16.72 -30.87
CA GLU A 44 -10.60 -15.91 -32.07
C GLU A 44 -9.68 -14.76 -31.67
N ILE A 45 -8.52 -14.66 -32.32
CA ILE A 45 -7.59 -13.56 -32.12
C ILE A 45 -8.25 -12.31 -32.71
N ILE A 46 -8.97 -11.56 -31.89
CA ILE A 46 -9.47 -10.23 -32.23
C ILE A 46 -8.24 -9.31 -32.30
N SER A 47 -7.82 -8.97 -33.50
CA SER A 47 -6.83 -7.90 -33.72
C SER A 47 -7.52 -6.56 -33.42
N ILE A 48 -7.53 -6.14 -32.15
CA ILE A 48 -8.08 -4.85 -31.74
C ILE A 48 -7.17 -3.76 -32.31
N ASN A 49 -7.67 -3.07 -33.33
CA ASN A 49 -6.95 -1.96 -33.95
C ASN A 49 -6.93 -0.76 -32.98
N ASN A 50 -5.93 -0.72 -32.11
CA ASN A 50 -5.73 0.20 -30.97
C ASN A 50 -5.65 1.70 -31.31
N LYS A 51 -5.92 2.11 -32.55
CA LYS A 51 -5.91 3.52 -32.96
C LYS A 51 -7.04 4.32 -32.29
N PHE A 52 -8.26 3.77 -32.27
CA PHE A 52 -9.44 4.46 -31.74
C PHE A 52 -9.36 4.75 -30.22
N TYR A 53 -8.89 3.78 -29.42
CA TYR A 53 -8.76 3.98 -27.97
C TYR A 53 -7.67 5.00 -27.60
N LYS A 54 -6.60 5.07 -28.40
CA LYS A 54 -5.53 6.03 -28.17
C LYS A 54 -6.00 7.46 -28.42
N ASP A 55 -6.83 7.66 -29.44
CA ASP A 55 -7.41 8.96 -29.78
C ASP A 55 -8.42 9.41 -28.71
N ASP A 56 -9.27 8.51 -28.22
CA ASP A 56 -10.22 8.82 -27.14
C ASP A 56 -9.53 9.13 -25.80
N ILE A 57 -8.45 8.41 -25.46
CA ILE A 57 -7.65 8.69 -24.27
C ILE A 57 -6.99 10.08 -24.42
N GLN A 58 -6.42 10.39 -25.58
CA GLN A 58 -5.83 11.70 -25.84
C GLN A 58 -6.86 12.83 -25.77
N VAL A 59 -8.07 12.62 -26.31
CA VAL A 59 -9.17 13.60 -26.22
C VAL A 59 -9.60 13.83 -24.77
N LYS A 60 -9.69 12.77 -23.96
CA LYS A 60 -9.99 12.88 -22.52
C LYS A 60 -8.87 13.60 -21.76
N GLU A 61 -7.62 13.26 -22.03
CA GLU A 61 -6.46 13.93 -21.43
C GLU A 61 -6.40 15.42 -21.79
N LEU A 62 -6.70 15.79 -23.04
CA LEU A 62 -6.76 17.17 -23.49
C LEU A 62 -7.89 17.95 -22.81
N ARG A 63 -9.07 17.34 -22.64
CA ARG A 63 -10.17 17.95 -21.88
C ARG A 63 -9.79 18.21 -20.43
N VAL A 64 -9.15 17.25 -19.77
CA VAL A 64 -8.67 17.40 -18.38
C VAL A 64 -7.60 18.48 -18.29
N LYS A 65 -6.61 18.48 -19.20
CA LYS A 65 -5.57 19.52 -19.24
C LYS A 65 -6.15 20.91 -19.47
N ASN A 66 -7.11 21.06 -20.38
CA ASN A 66 -7.78 22.33 -20.64
C ASN A 66 -8.64 22.79 -19.46
N PHE A 67 -9.33 21.86 -18.80
CA PHE A 67 -10.07 22.16 -17.57
C PHE A 67 -9.14 22.67 -16.46
N LEU A 68 -8.00 22.01 -16.24
CA LEU A 68 -7.01 22.42 -15.24
C LEU A 68 -6.40 23.79 -15.56
N LYS A 69 -6.04 24.02 -16.84
CA LYS A 69 -5.49 25.28 -17.34
C LYS A 69 -6.48 26.45 -17.22
N ASN A 70 -7.74 26.24 -17.59
CA ASN A 70 -8.78 27.27 -17.55
C ASN A 70 -9.19 27.65 -16.13
N ASN A 71 -9.14 26.71 -15.19
CA ASN A 71 -9.45 26.96 -13.78
C ASN A 71 -8.26 27.52 -12.97
N ARG A 72 -7.13 27.85 -13.60
CA ARG A 72 -5.86 28.19 -12.90
C ARG A 72 -5.53 27.18 -11.79
N ILE A 73 -5.93 25.93 -11.97
CA ILE A 73 -5.39 24.82 -11.20
C ILE A 73 -4.03 24.59 -11.85
N GLU A 74 -3.08 25.48 -11.55
CA GLU A 74 -1.68 25.15 -11.70
C GLU A 74 -1.55 23.80 -11.03
N THR A 75 -1.25 22.79 -11.83
CA THR A 75 -0.80 21.51 -11.34
C THR A 75 0.50 21.81 -10.61
N LYS A 76 0.42 22.34 -9.38
CA LYS A 76 1.48 22.24 -8.40
C LYS A 76 1.91 20.80 -8.52
N LYS A 77 3.15 20.56 -8.96
CA LYS A 77 3.74 19.22 -8.95
C LYS A 77 3.44 18.68 -7.56
N ILE A 78 2.44 17.80 -7.46
CA ILE A 78 2.04 17.27 -6.17
C ILE A 78 3.24 16.45 -5.75
N ASP A 79 3.90 16.86 -4.68
CA ASP A 79 5.05 16.16 -4.16
C ASP A 79 4.63 14.70 -3.95
N GLN A 80 5.41 13.74 -4.47
CA GLN A 80 5.14 12.31 -4.29
C GLN A 80 4.93 11.97 -2.81
N TYR A 81 5.62 12.68 -1.91
CA TYR A 81 5.47 12.51 -0.48
C TYR A 81 4.14 13.05 0.05
N GLU A 82 3.52 14.05 -0.58
CA GLU A 82 2.16 14.46 -0.24
C GLU A 82 1.13 13.41 -0.64
N ILE A 83 1.31 12.75 -1.79
CA ILE A 83 0.42 11.66 -2.22
C ILE A 83 0.52 10.50 -1.22
N ILE A 84 1.74 10.07 -0.89
CA ILE A 84 1.99 9.00 0.07
C ILE A 84 1.45 9.36 1.46
N LEU A 85 1.65 10.61 1.89
CA LEU A 85 1.12 11.09 3.16
C LEU A 85 -0.41 10.98 3.18
N ARG A 86 -1.10 11.47 2.14
CA ARG A 86 -2.56 11.37 2.04
C ARG A 86 -3.05 9.92 2.04
N SER A 87 -2.37 9.02 1.34
CA SER A 87 -2.74 7.60 1.34
C SER A 87 -2.53 6.94 2.70
N MET A 88 -1.45 7.29 3.43
CA MET A 88 -1.23 6.78 4.78
C MET A 88 -2.31 7.24 5.76
N LEU A 89 -2.84 8.45 5.61
CA LEU A 89 -3.88 8.99 6.49
C LEU A 89 -5.26 8.35 6.30
N LEU A 90 -5.43 7.46 5.32
CA LEU A 90 -6.61 6.60 5.23
C LEU A 90 -6.64 5.56 6.35
N ASP A 91 -5.47 5.13 6.83
CA ASP A 91 -5.36 4.27 7.99
C ASP A 91 -5.59 5.07 9.27
N SER A 92 -6.50 4.56 10.11
CA SER A 92 -6.98 5.24 11.31
C SER A 92 -5.86 5.54 12.32
N GLN A 93 -4.85 4.68 12.40
CA GLN A 93 -3.75 4.81 13.35
C GLN A 93 -2.79 5.91 12.92
N TYR A 94 -2.45 5.97 11.63
CA TYR A 94 -1.68 7.08 11.09
C TYR A 94 -2.44 8.40 11.18
N LYS A 95 -3.76 8.39 10.98
CA LYS A 95 -4.60 9.57 11.16
C LYS A 95 -4.58 10.10 12.60
N LYS A 96 -4.67 9.21 13.59
CA LYS A 96 -4.54 9.57 15.02
C LYS A 96 -3.18 10.20 15.32
N ILE A 97 -2.10 9.52 14.93
CA ILE A 97 -0.72 10.03 15.11
C ILE A 97 -0.58 11.40 14.46
N TYR A 98 -1.04 11.56 13.22
CA TYR A 98 -0.96 12.82 12.51
C TYR A 98 -1.68 13.94 13.26
N LYS A 99 -2.91 13.68 13.70
CA LYS A 99 -3.71 14.65 14.46
C LYS A 99 -2.98 15.09 15.72
N LEU A 100 -2.50 14.14 16.54
CA LEU A 100 -1.76 14.46 17.75
C LEU A 100 -0.53 15.33 17.46
N LEU A 101 0.30 14.94 16.49
CA LEU A 101 1.50 15.70 16.14
C LEU A 101 1.18 17.08 15.55
N TYR A 102 0.04 17.21 14.86
CA TYR A 102 -0.44 18.47 14.33
C TYR A 102 -0.90 19.41 15.45
N ASP A 103 -1.73 18.90 16.36
CA ASP A 103 -2.28 19.65 17.51
C ASP A 103 -1.15 20.11 18.45
N GLU A 104 -0.08 19.33 18.56
CA GLU A 104 1.14 19.68 19.29
C GLU A 104 2.07 20.65 18.54
N GLY A 105 1.69 21.07 17.32
CA GLY A 105 2.44 22.00 16.48
C GLY A 105 3.73 21.42 15.89
N ILE A 106 3.98 20.12 16.03
CA ILE A 106 5.24 19.46 15.61
C ILE A 106 5.34 19.41 14.08
N LEU A 107 4.20 19.22 13.40
CA LEU A 107 4.17 19.09 11.94
C LEU A 107 4.25 20.45 11.22
N SER A 108 4.14 21.57 11.94
CA SER A 108 4.14 22.90 11.34
C SER A 108 5.49 23.23 10.69
N GLY A 109 5.46 23.77 9.47
CA GLY A 109 6.66 24.10 8.70
C GLY A 109 7.47 22.90 8.18
N LEU A 110 7.09 21.65 8.50
CA LEU A 110 7.76 20.47 7.98
C LEU A 110 7.32 20.13 6.55
N LYS A 111 8.27 19.67 5.73
CA LYS A 111 7.99 19.11 4.40
C LYS A 111 7.26 17.77 4.52
N ALA A 112 6.51 17.38 3.49
CA ALA A 112 5.75 16.13 3.46
C ALA A 112 6.64 14.90 3.76
N LYS A 113 7.84 14.83 3.17
CA LYS A 113 8.85 13.80 3.44
C LYS A 113 9.19 13.68 4.94
N SER A 114 9.34 14.81 5.63
CA SER A 114 9.64 14.84 7.07
C SER A 114 8.45 14.42 7.92
N LYS A 115 7.23 14.84 7.54
CA LYS A 115 5.99 14.41 8.19
C LYS A 115 5.82 12.90 8.07
N LEU A 116 6.06 12.35 6.88
CA LEU A 116 6.01 10.92 6.62
C LEU A 116 6.99 10.14 7.53
N GLY A 117 8.23 10.62 7.65
CA GLY A 117 9.22 10.02 8.53
C GLY A 117 8.80 10.00 10.00
N LEU A 118 8.16 11.07 10.49
CA LEU A 118 7.61 11.12 11.85
C LEU A 118 6.47 10.12 12.03
N LEU A 119 5.53 10.05 11.09
CA LEU A 119 4.42 9.09 11.14
C LEU A 119 4.93 7.65 11.23
N ILE A 120 5.90 7.28 10.38
CA ILE A 120 6.51 5.95 10.38
C ILE A 120 7.22 5.69 11.72
N TYR A 121 7.94 6.67 12.25
CA TYR A 121 8.60 6.55 13.55
C TYR A 121 7.58 6.29 14.67
N PHE A 122 6.59 7.15 14.84
CA PHE A 122 5.61 7.00 15.93
C PHE A 122 4.77 5.73 15.80
N ARG A 123 4.55 5.23 14.58
CA ARG A 123 3.84 3.96 14.36
C ARG A 123 4.65 2.72 14.76
N PHE A 124 5.97 2.75 14.59
CA PHE A 124 6.82 1.55 14.71
C PHE A 124 8.03 1.71 15.63
N ALA A 125 8.10 2.77 16.44
CA ALA A 125 9.23 3.08 17.30
C ALA A 125 9.57 1.92 18.26
N LEU A 126 8.58 1.16 18.72
CA LEU A 126 8.74 0.07 19.67
C LEU A 126 9.51 -1.13 19.09
N ASN A 127 9.41 -1.38 17.78
CA ASN A 127 9.91 -2.60 17.16
C ASN A 127 11.11 -2.38 16.23
N ASN A 128 11.70 -1.17 16.20
CA ASN A 128 12.76 -0.75 15.26
C ASN A 128 12.43 -0.92 13.75
N GLY A 129 11.26 -1.46 13.40
CA GLY A 129 10.81 -1.69 12.02
C GLY A 129 10.62 -0.40 11.21
N TYR A 130 10.64 0.76 11.88
CA TYR A 130 10.61 2.05 11.22
C TYR A 130 11.82 2.25 10.29
N LEU A 131 13.01 1.72 10.60
CA LEU A 131 14.22 1.93 9.80
C LEU A 131 14.08 1.39 8.38
N HIS A 132 13.60 0.16 8.24
CA HIS A 132 13.34 -0.46 6.93
C HIS A 132 12.28 0.31 6.13
N LEU A 133 11.23 0.80 6.79
CA LEU A 133 10.20 1.60 6.13
C LEU A 133 10.72 2.96 5.69
N LEU A 134 11.56 3.62 6.49
CA LEU A 134 12.21 4.87 6.09
C LEU A 134 13.04 4.68 4.81
N GLU A 135 13.82 3.60 4.75
CA GLU A 135 14.64 3.27 3.57
C GLU A 135 13.76 3.02 2.34
N LYS A 136 12.67 2.26 2.47
CA LYS A 136 11.70 2.02 1.39
C LYS A 136 11.12 3.31 0.80
N PHE A 137 10.99 4.37 1.61
CA PHE A 137 10.50 5.68 1.17
C PHE A 137 11.61 6.70 0.86
N ASP A 138 12.87 6.27 0.77
CA ASP A 138 14.05 7.13 0.57
C ASP A 138 14.19 8.23 1.65
N ILE A 139 13.77 7.96 2.90
CA ILE A 139 13.88 8.90 4.01
C ILE A 139 15.16 8.62 4.80
N LYS A 140 16.10 9.57 4.75
CA LYS A 140 17.34 9.51 5.53
C LYS A 140 17.07 9.58 7.03
N ASN A 141 17.49 8.55 7.76
CA ASN A 141 17.33 8.44 9.22
C ASN A 141 18.00 9.60 9.97
N GLU A 142 19.10 10.15 9.46
CA GLU A 142 19.80 11.30 10.06
C GLU A 142 18.89 12.54 10.11
N THR A 143 18.06 12.72 9.08
CA THR A 143 17.12 13.84 9.02
C THR A 143 16.03 13.68 10.07
N LEU A 144 15.50 12.45 10.22
CA LEU A 144 14.54 12.13 11.27
C LEU A 144 15.16 12.34 12.65
N LYS A 145 16.36 11.82 12.91
CA LYS A 145 17.07 11.97 14.19
C LYS A 145 17.27 13.45 14.57
N LYS A 146 17.57 14.32 13.61
CA LYS A 146 17.66 15.77 13.85
C LYS A 146 16.32 16.35 14.30
N ILE A 147 15.22 15.94 13.67
CA ILE A 147 13.86 16.38 14.05
C ILE A 147 13.51 15.86 15.45
N LEU A 148 13.72 14.57 15.73
CA LEU A 148 13.44 13.96 17.03
C LEU A 148 14.26 14.61 18.15
N LYS A 149 15.54 14.94 17.89
CA LYS A 149 16.39 15.67 18.84
C LYS A 149 15.83 17.05 19.17
N ARG A 150 15.26 17.75 18.18
CA ARG A 150 14.61 19.06 18.37
C ARG A 150 13.32 18.97 19.18
N ILE A 151 12.54 17.91 19.02
CA ILE A 151 11.34 17.66 19.84
C ILE A 151 11.75 17.42 21.30
N GLY A 152 12.82 16.64 21.51
CA GLY A 152 13.39 16.38 22.81
C GLY A 152 12.75 15.18 23.52
N ARG A 153 13.56 14.45 24.30
CA ARG A 153 13.17 13.16 24.91
C ARG A 153 11.92 13.25 25.78
N LYS A 154 11.86 14.23 26.70
CA LYS A 154 10.71 14.41 27.60
C LYS A 154 9.40 14.58 26.82
N ARG A 155 9.43 15.39 25.76
CA ARG A 155 8.26 15.64 24.93
C ARG A 155 7.89 14.43 24.09
N LEU A 156 8.87 13.68 23.57
CA LEU A 156 8.61 12.42 22.87
C LEU A 156 7.90 11.41 23.78
N THR A 157 8.32 11.25 25.03
CA THR A 157 7.65 10.38 26.01
C THR A 157 6.19 10.80 26.18
N LEU A 158 5.91 12.08 26.45
CA LEU A 158 4.55 12.58 26.59
C LEU A 158 3.67 12.32 25.35
N LEU A 159 4.24 12.39 24.15
CA LEU A 159 3.51 12.07 22.92
C LEU A 159 3.15 10.59 22.83
N PHE A 160 4.07 9.70 23.22
CA PHE A 160 3.77 8.27 23.26
C PHE A 160 2.73 7.92 24.32
N ASP A 161 2.79 8.55 25.49
CA ASP A 161 1.80 8.36 26.55
C ASP A 161 0.40 8.76 26.05
N LYS A 162 0.27 9.92 25.41
CA LYS A 162 -0.99 10.37 24.79
C LYS A 162 -1.50 9.41 23.71
N LEU A 163 -0.62 8.83 22.89
CA LEU A 163 -1.01 7.85 21.87
C LEU A 163 -1.55 6.55 22.48
N ASN A 164 -0.98 6.12 23.61
CA ASN A 164 -1.40 4.91 24.31
C ASN A 164 -2.70 5.13 25.11
N GLU A 165 -2.88 6.30 25.72
CA GLU A 165 -4.15 6.65 26.40
C GLU A 165 -5.35 6.71 25.44
N GLU A 166 -5.12 7.07 24.17
CA GLU A 166 -6.16 7.04 23.12
C GLU A 166 -6.41 5.64 22.53
N SER A 167 -5.53 4.66 22.74
CA SER A 167 -5.78 3.28 22.33
C SER A 167 -6.66 2.52 23.33
N ASP A 168 -6.57 2.85 24.62
CA ASP A 168 -7.28 2.15 25.69
C ASP A 168 -8.75 2.61 25.89
N ARG A 169 -9.20 3.62 25.14
CA ARG A 169 -10.57 4.18 25.19
C ARG A 169 -11.51 3.63 24.11
N ILE A 170 -11.10 2.60 23.36
CA ILE A 170 -11.88 1.92 22.32
C ILE A 170 -12.06 0.46 22.76
#